data_AF-A0A4V1UBG9-F1
#
_entry.id   AF-A0A4V1UBG9-F1
#
_cell.length_a   1.000
_cell.length_b   1.000
_cell.length_c   1.000
_cell.angle_alpha   90.00
_cell.angle_beta   90.00
_cell.angle_gamma   90.00
#
_symmetry.space_group_name_H-M   'P 1'
#
loop_
_entity.id
_entity.type
_entity.pdbx_description
1 polymer ?
#
loop_
_entity_poly.entity_id
_entity_poly.type
_entity_poly.pdbx_seq_one_letter_code
_entity_poly.pdbx_strand_id
1 'polypeptide(L)' 'MIHQFEPFTPEAFKQHTGLNAFENEAIYIRWVNTQVNYANYVQMQAMNDSLKEIIAILKEGALVAPAK' A
#
# COMPACT_ATOMS: atom_id res chain seq x y z
N MET A 1 -8.27 -8.81 -1.53
CA MET A 1 -9.09 -7.57 -1.52
C MET A 1 -8.23 -6.47 -2.12
N ILE A 2 -8.70 -5.81 -3.17
CA ILE A 2 -8.09 -4.56 -3.64
C ILE A 2 -8.41 -3.54 -2.55
N HIS A 3 -7.41 -3.03 -1.82
CA HIS A 3 -7.65 -2.00 -0.81
C HIS A 3 -8.20 -0.77 -1.53
N GLN A 4 -9.51 -0.51 -1.40
CA GLN A 4 -10.07 0.76 -1.84
C GLN A 4 -9.45 1.85 -0.99
N PHE A 5 -8.70 2.72 -1.65
CA PHE A 5 -8.03 3.81 -0.99
C PHE A 5 -9.08 4.83 -0.53
N GLU A 6 -9.31 4.89 0.77
CA GLU A 6 -10.11 5.96 1.37
C GLU A 6 -9.41 7.30 1.07
N PRO A 7 -10.09 8.29 0.47
CA PRO A 7 -9.47 9.55 0.11
C PRO A 7 -8.99 10.29 1.36
N PHE A 8 -7.77 10.82 1.31
CA PHE A 8 -7.23 11.65 2.38
C PHE A 8 -7.84 13.05 2.30
N THR A 9 -9.00 13.23 2.93
CA THR A 9 -9.74 14.50 2.90
C THR A 9 -9.55 15.31 4.19
N PRO A 10 -9.80 16.63 4.15
CA PRO A 10 -9.84 17.47 5.35
C PRO A 10 -10.81 16.96 6.43
N GLU A 11 -11.93 16.37 6.02
CA GLU A 11 -12.95 15.81 6.92
C GLU A 11 -12.41 14.59 7.66
N ALA A 12 -11.75 13.67 6.96
CA ALA A 12 -11.10 12.51 7.56
C ALA A 12 -10.01 12.95 8.54
N PHE A 13 -9.17 13.91 8.15
CA PHE A 13 -8.15 14.48 9.05
C PHE A 13 -8.76 15.04 10.33
N LYS A 14 -9.86 15.80 10.22
CA LYS A 14 -10.59 16.32 11.38
C LYS A 14 -11.18 15.22 12.25
N GLN A 15 -11.72 14.16 11.67
CA GLN A 15 -12.24 13.02 12.42
C GLN A 15 -11.14 12.27 13.18
N HIS A 16 -9.95 12.09 12.59
CA HIS A 16 -8.85 11.36 13.21
C HIS A 16 -8.07 12.17 14.25
N THR A 17 -7.93 13.47 14.04
CA THR A 17 -7.02 14.31 14.84
C THR A 17 -7.73 15.35 15.69
N GLY A 18 -9.00 15.65 15.39
CA GLY A 18 -9.77 16.75 15.98
C GLY A 18 -9.40 18.13 15.44
N LEU A 19 -8.40 18.25 14.56
CA LEU A 19 -7.89 19.52 14.06
C LEU A 19 -8.56 19.93 12.74
N ASN A 20 -8.68 21.23 12.53
CA ASN A 20 -9.07 21.77 11.22
C ASN A 20 -7.86 21.76 10.29
N ALA A 21 -8.00 21.15 9.10
CA ALA A 21 -6.93 21.02 8.11
C ALA A 21 -6.42 22.36 7.58
N PHE A 22 -7.30 23.34 7.36
CA PHE A 22 -6.94 24.64 6.81
C PHE A 22 -6.19 25.50 7.83
N GLU A 23 -6.56 25.38 9.11
CA GLU A 23 -5.87 26.07 10.21
C GLU A 23 -4.52 25.41 10.56
N ASN A 24 -4.36 24.12 10.20
CA ASN A 24 -3.20 23.31 10.54
C ASN A 24 -2.60 22.64 9.29
N GLU A 25 -2.41 23.40 8.22
CA GLU A 25 -2.03 22.88 6.90
C GLU A 25 -0.77 22.00 6.94
N ALA A 26 0.28 22.44 7.63
CA ALA A 26 1.53 21.68 7.75
C ALA A 26 1.31 20.31 8.43
N ILE A 27 0.44 20.24 9.43
CA ILE A 27 0.09 18.99 10.13
C ILE A 27 -0.75 18.11 9.22
N TYR A 28 -1.71 18.69 8.51
CA TYR A 28 -2.53 17.99 7.53
C TYR A 28 -1.68 17.35 6.43
N ILE A 29 -0.79 18.11 5.78
CA ILE A 29 0.11 17.59 4.74
C ILE A 29 0.98 16.46 5.28
N ARG A 30 1.54 16.61 6.50
CA ARG A 30 2.35 15.55 7.12
C ARG A 30 1.52 14.30 7.41
N TRP A 31 0.29 14.45 7.87
CA TRP A 31 -0.63 13.35 8.10
C TRP A 31 -0.92 12.62 6.79
N VAL A 32 -1.32 13.34 5.74
CA VAL A 32 -1.56 12.79 4.38
C VAL A 32 -0.34 12.00 3.89
N ASN A 33 0.85 12.60 3.94
CA ASN A 33 2.08 11.95 3.50
C ASN A 33 2.38 10.67 4.28
N THR A 34 2.11 10.65 5.59
CA THR A 34 2.30 9.46 6.42
C THR A 34 1.37 8.33 5.97
N GLN A 35 0.10 8.65 5.69
CA GLN A 35 -0.88 7.66 5.20
C GLN A 35 -0.50 7.13 3.80
N VAL A 36 -0.10 8.00 2.87
CA VAL A 36 0.38 7.61 1.52
C VAL A 36 1.56 6.64 1.65
N ASN A 37 2.56 6.99 2.46
CA ASN A 37 3.77 6.17 2.61
C ASN A 37 3.46 4.80 3.19
N TYR A 38 2.58 4.73 4.20
CA TYR A 38 2.15 3.46 4.77
C TYR A 38 1.40 2.59 3.76
N ALA A 39 0.48 3.17 2.99
CA ALA A 39 -0.24 2.46 1.93
C ALA A 39 0.72 1.90 0.87
N ASN A 40 1.70 2.68 0.42
CA ASN A 40 2.72 2.25 -0.52
C ASN A 40 3.54 1.07 0.04
N TYR A 41 3.95 1.14 1.31
CA TYR A 41 4.68 0.06 1.97
C TYR A 41 3.89 -1.26 1.95
N VAL A 42 2.60 -1.23 2.31
CA VAL A 42 1.73 -2.41 2.29
C VAL A 42 1.59 -2.99 0.87
N GLN A 43 1.44 -2.13 -0.14
CA GLN A 43 1.37 -2.58 -1.54
C GLN A 43 2.67 -3.23 -2.00
N MET A 44 3.83 -2.66 -1.63
CA MET A 44 5.14 -3.26 -1.95
C MET A 44 5.32 -4.62 -1.27
N GLN A 45 4.83 -4.78 -0.04
CA GLN A 45 4.85 -6.06 0.66
C GLN A 45 3.99 -7.10 -0.08
N ALA A 46 2.75 -6.75 -0.44
CA ALA A 46 1.88 -7.63 -1.21
C ALA A 46 2.50 -8.01 -2.57
N MET A 47 3.12 -7.05 -3.26
CA MET A 47 3.83 -7.31 -4.52
C MET A 47 5.00 -8.28 -4.34
N ASN A 48 5.78 -8.15 -3.27
CA ASN A 48 6.87 -9.07 -2.96
C ASN A 48 6.37 -10.50 -2.76
N ASP A 49 5.26 -10.66 -2.05
CA ASP A 49 4.68 -11.99 -1.82
C ASP A 49 4.13 -12.60 -3.11
N SER A 50 3.45 -11.81 -3.95
CA SER A 50 3.05 -12.25 -5.30
C SER A 50 4.24 -12.66 -6.16
N LEU A 51 5.37 -11.92 -6.09
CA LEU A 51 6.58 -12.27 -6.84
C LEU A 51 7.19 -13.59 -6.38
N LYS A 52 7.21 -13.86 -5.07
CA LYS A 52 7.68 -15.15 -4.53
C LYS A 52 6.82 -16.30 -5.02
N GLU A 53 5.49 -16.12 -5.05
CA GLU A 53 4.55 -17.11 -5.57
C GLU A 53 4.79 -17.39 -7.06
N ILE A 54 4.94 -16.33 -7.88
CA ILE A 54 5.28 -16.47 -9.30
C ILE A 54 6.60 -17.24 -9.48
N ILE A 55 7.63 -16.91 -8.71
CA ILE A 55 8.92 -17.62 -8.77
C ILE A 55 8.78 -19.08 -8.38
N ALA A 56 7.97 -19.40 -7.36
CA ALA A 56 7.71 -20.77 -6.94
C ALA A 56 7.05 -21.57 -8.08
N ILE A 57 5.99 -21.02 -8.70
CA ILE A 57 5.30 -21.63 -9.85
C ILE A 57 6.27 -21.85 -11.01
N LEU A 58 7.11 -20.86 -11.33
CA LEU A 58 8.10 -20.98 -12.41
C LEU A 58 9.14 -22.06 -12.13
N LYS A 59 9.60 -22.20 -10.88
CA LYS A 59 10.53 -23.26 -10.48
C LYS A 59 9.89 -24.64 -10.56
N GLU A 60 8.66 -24.77 -10.09
CA GLU A 60 7.89 -26.01 -10.20
C GLU A 60 7.65 -26.39 -11.67
N GLY A 61 7.25 -25.44 -12.51
CA GLY A 61 7.08 -25.66 -13.96
C GLY A 61 8.39 -26.02 -14.68
N ALA A 62 9.51 -25.42 -14.28
CA ALA A 62 10.84 -25.75 -14.80
C ALA A 62 11.33 -27.16 -14.38
N LEU A 63 10.90 -27.67 -13.22
CA LEU A 63 11.19 -29.03 -12.76
C LEU A 63 10.32 -30.09 -13.47
N VAL A 64 9.21 -29.70 -14.11
CA VAL A 64 8.29 -30.60 -14.83
C VAL A 64 8.59 -30.68 -16.33
N ALA A 65 9.37 -29.74 -16.90
CA ALA A 65 9.88 -29.87 -18.25
C ALA A 65 11.10 -30.82 -18.26
N PRO A 66 10.99 -32.08 -18.72
CA PRO A 66 12.18 -32.90 -18.89
C PRO A 66 13.04 -32.25 -19.96
N ALA A 67 14.34 -32.12 -19.66
CA ALA A 67 15.35 -31.81 -20.67
C ALA A 67 15.15 -32.79 -21.85
N LYS A 68 14.79 -32.24 -23.01
CA LYS A 68 14.85 -32.90 -24.30
C LYS A 68 16.03 -32.33 -25.07
#